data_AF-A0A7Y2A049-F1
#
_entry.id   AF-A0A7Y2A049-F1
#
_cell.length_a   1.000
_cell.length_b   1.000
_cell.length_c   1.000
_cell.angle_alpha   90.00
_cell.angle_beta   90.00
_cell.angle_gamma   90.00
#
_symmetry.space_group_name_H-M   'P 1'
#
loop_
_entity.id
_entity.type
_entity.pdbx_description
1 polymer ?
#
loop_
_entity_poly.entity_id
_entity_poly.type
_entity_poly.pdbx_seq_one_letter_code
_entity_poly.pdbx_strand_id
1 'polypeptide(L)'
;MKKVIYIIALILISCGDNNKIPPEVIPKDKFTDILFDIEIIDAIHTQKNAGVAKNDIESLERYNLVFETNKVSQKEFQDSFEFYQKEPNHMMEISDSLIARLIREEAKVSEELRKKRWRTKSEKTQ
;
A
#
# COMPACT_ATOMS: atom_id res chain seq x y z
N MET A 1 23.33 -19.23 -32.02
CA MET A 1 22.28 -18.27 -31.64
C MET A 1 21.22 -18.84 -30.68
N LYS A 2 20.83 -20.13 -30.77
CA LYS A 2 19.91 -20.74 -29.78
C LYS A 2 20.49 -20.84 -28.36
N LYS A 3 21.81 -21.10 -28.21
CA LYS A 3 22.48 -21.27 -26.91
C LYS A 3 22.58 -19.99 -26.07
N VAL A 4 22.57 -18.82 -26.70
CA VAL A 4 22.63 -17.51 -26.00
C VAL A 4 21.29 -17.18 -25.34
N ILE A 5 20.17 -17.62 -25.95
CA ILE A 5 18.82 -17.45 -25.40
C ILE A 5 18.66 -18.25 -24.09
N TYR A 6 19.23 -19.46 -24.01
CA TYR A 6 19.20 -20.26 -22.78
C TYR A 6 20.00 -19.63 -21.62
N ILE A 7 21.09 -18.92 -21.94
CA ILE A 7 21.91 -18.26 -20.91
C ILE A 7 21.19 -17.04 -20.35
N ILE A 8 20.47 -16.27 -21.17
CA ILE A 8 19.68 -15.11 -20.73
C ILE A 8 18.48 -15.53 -19.86
N ALA A 9 17.86 -16.68 -20.15
CA ALA A 9 16.76 -17.23 -19.34
C ALA A 9 17.19 -17.67 -17.93
N LEU A 10 18.45 -18.05 -17.73
CA LEU A 10 18.99 -18.49 -16.43
C LEU A 10 19.32 -17.33 -15.48
N ILE A 11 19.53 -16.11 -16.00
CA ILE A 11 19.85 -14.92 -15.19
C ILE A 11 18.60 -14.37 -14.48
N LEU A 12 17.40 -14.72 -14.96
CA LEU A 12 16.12 -14.28 -14.37
C LEU A 12 15.73 -15.07 -13.11
N ILE A 13 16.39 -16.20 -12.81
CA ILE A 13 16.07 -17.05 -11.63
C ILE A 13 16.94 -16.67 -10.42
N SER A 14 17.94 -15.79 -10.59
CA SER A 14 18.91 -15.47 -9.53
C SER A 14 18.64 -14.16 -8.78
N CYS A 15 17.42 -13.63 -8.84
CA CYS A 15 17.01 -12.55 -7.94
C CYS A 15 16.63 -13.18 -6.59
N GLY A 16 17.63 -13.32 -5.73
CA GLY A 16 17.47 -13.88 -4.40
C GLY A 16 16.79 -12.92 -3.43
N ASP A 17 15.97 -13.48 -2.54
CA ASP A 17 16.21 -13.34 -1.12
C ASP A 17 15.70 -14.62 -0.40
N ASN A 18 16.47 -15.12 0.56
CA ASN A 18 16.24 -16.43 1.19
C ASN A 18 15.27 -16.37 2.38
N ASN A 19 14.41 -15.34 2.44
CA ASN A 19 13.26 -15.34 3.32
C ASN A 19 12.04 -15.83 2.53
N LYS A 20 11.82 -17.15 2.54
CA LYS A 20 10.71 -17.78 1.83
C LYS A 20 9.39 -17.33 2.43
N ILE A 21 8.75 -16.35 1.79
CA ILE A 21 7.36 -16.01 2.06
C ILE A 21 6.51 -17.21 1.62
N PRO A 22 5.68 -17.80 2.50
CA PRO A 22 4.79 -18.89 2.13
C PRO A 22 3.85 -18.48 0.98
N PRO A 23 3.49 -19.39 0.07
CA PRO A 23 2.61 -19.06 -1.06
C PRO A 23 1.21 -18.59 -0.61
N GLU A 24 0.79 -18.91 0.61
CA GLU A 24 -0.47 -18.46 1.21
C GLU A 24 -0.40 -17.02 1.75
N VAL A 25 0.80 -16.46 1.89
CA VAL A 25 1.02 -15.08 2.36
C VAL A 25 1.07 -14.13 1.17
N ILE A 26 0.32 -13.03 1.26
CA ILE A 26 0.31 -11.96 0.26
C ILE A 26 1.73 -11.42 0.10
N PRO A 27 2.30 -11.34 -1.12
CA PRO A 27 3.64 -10.81 -1.36
C PRO A 27 3.82 -9.38 -0.84
N LYS A 28 5.02 -9.04 -0.35
CA LYS A 28 5.33 -7.73 0.30
C LYS A 28 4.81 -6.53 -0.49
N ASP A 29 5.08 -6.48 -1.79
CA ASP A 29 4.68 -5.36 -2.64
C ASP A 29 3.15 -5.20 -2.68
N LYS A 30 2.43 -6.30 -2.94
CA LYS A 30 0.95 -6.32 -2.95
C LYS A 30 0.39 -6.01 -1.56
N PHE A 31 1.03 -6.48 -0.50
CA PHE A 31 0.63 -6.18 0.87
C PHE A 31 0.79 -4.69 1.20
N THR A 32 1.89 -4.09 0.73
CA THR A 32 2.14 -2.64 0.85
C THR A 32 1.09 -1.82 0.11
N ASP A 33 0.67 -2.26 -1.09
CA ASP A 33 -0.42 -1.63 -1.83
C ASP A 33 -1.75 -1.66 -1.06
N ILE A 34 -2.09 -2.81 -0.48
CA ILE A 34 -3.31 -2.97 0.33
C ILE A 34 -3.27 -2.07 1.57
N LEU A 35 -2.13 -2.02 2.28
CA LEU A 35 -1.97 -1.13 3.44
C LEU A 35 -2.10 0.34 3.05
N PHE A 36 -1.55 0.74 1.91
CA PHE A 36 -1.73 2.10 1.41
C PHE A 36 -3.21 2.43 1.20
N ASP A 37 -3.98 1.55 0.57
CA ASP A 37 -5.42 1.77 0.36
C ASP A 37 -6.18 1.83 1.69
N ILE A 38 -5.80 1.01 2.68
CA ILE A 38 -6.35 1.07 4.04
C ILE A 38 -6.09 2.44 4.67
N GLU A 39 -4.86 2.96 4.60
CA GLU A 39 -4.51 4.28 5.13
C GLU A 39 -5.33 5.41 4.48
N ILE A 40 -5.63 5.31 3.18
CA ILE A 40 -6.50 6.26 2.49
C ILE A 40 -7.94 6.19 3.04
N ILE A 41 -8.50 4.99 3.21
CA ILE A 41 -9.83 4.81 3.79
C ILE A 41 -9.88 5.35 5.23
N ASP A 42 -8.84 5.10 6.02
CA ASP A 42 -8.72 5.60 7.39
C ASP A 42 -8.63 7.12 7.44
N ALA A 43 -7.83 7.74 6.58
CA ALA A 43 -7.74 9.20 6.48
C ALA A 43 -9.10 9.83 6.14
N ILE A 44 -9.85 9.23 5.19
CA ILE A 44 -11.21 9.67 4.84
C ILE A 44 -12.16 9.52 6.03
N HIS A 45 -12.06 8.39 6.75
CA HIS A 45 -12.94 8.10 7.88
C HIS A 45 -12.67 9.02 9.07
N THR A 46 -11.41 9.21 9.44
CA THR A 46 -10.99 10.11 10.53
C THR A 46 -11.42 11.55 10.25
N GLN A 47 -11.33 12.02 9.01
CA GLN A 47 -11.81 13.36 8.65
C GLN A 47 -13.33 13.50 8.85
N LYS A 48 -14.12 12.46 8.58
CA LYS A 48 -15.58 12.49 8.70
C LYS A 48 -16.07 12.33 10.15
N ASN A 49 -15.35 11.57 10.96
CA ASN A 49 -15.78 11.15 12.30
C ASN A 49 -14.88 11.68 13.43
N ALA A 50 -14.32 12.87 13.26
CA ALA A 50 -13.47 13.51 14.27
C ALA A 50 -14.17 13.52 15.64
N GLY A 51 -13.67 12.73 16.60
CA GLY A 51 -14.19 12.63 17.97
C GLY A 51 -14.94 11.36 18.33
N VAL A 52 -15.13 10.41 17.40
CA VAL A 52 -15.72 9.09 17.69
C VAL A 52 -14.60 8.05 17.86
N ALA A 53 -14.63 7.28 18.96
CA ALA A 53 -13.63 6.25 19.22
C ALA A 53 -13.70 5.11 18.18
N LYS A 54 -12.54 4.62 17.73
CA LYS A 54 -12.44 3.46 16.82
C LYS A 54 -12.78 2.19 17.61
N ASN A 55 -13.77 1.41 17.14
CA ASN A 55 -13.98 0.02 17.57
C ASN A 55 -13.33 -0.93 16.55
N ASP A 56 -12.52 -1.88 17.00
CA ASP A 56 -11.71 -2.77 16.14
C ASP A 56 -12.54 -3.78 15.31
N ILE A 57 -13.77 -4.12 15.73
CA ILE A 57 -14.63 -5.04 14.97
C ILE A 57 -15.26 -4.34 13.75
N GLU A 58 -15.54 -3.03 13.86
CA GLU A 58 -16.04 -2.21 12.75
C GLU A 58 -14.95 -1.89 11.69
N SER A 59 -13.66 -2.01 12.05
CA SER A 59 -12.57 -1.58 11.18
C SER A 59 -12.33 -2.56 10.03
N LEU A 60 -12.44 -3.87 10.23
CA LEU A 60 -12.19 -4.85 9.17
C LEU A 60 -13.32 -4.89 8.12
N GLU A 61 -14.60 -4.80 8.53
CA GLU A 61 -15.72 -4.68 7.58
C GLU A 61 -15.62 -3.38 6.75
N ARG A 62 -15.07 -2.32 7.33
CA ARG A 62 -14.84 -1.04 6.62
C ARG A 62 -13.87 -1.20 5.45
N TYR A 63 -12.95 -2.15 5.52
CA TYR A 63 -11.94 -2.39 4.48
C TYR A 63 -12.40 -3.38 3.40
N ASN A 64 -13.66 -3.85 3.43
CA ASN A 64 -14.20 -4.76 2.42
C ASN A 64 -13.95 -4.27 0.98
N LEU A 65 -14.15 -2.97 0.72
CA LEU A 65 -13.88 -2.39 -0.60
C LEU A 65 -12.40 -2.50 -1.01
N VAL A 66 -11.48 -2.34 -0.06
CA VAL A 66 -10.04 -2.48 -0.31
C VAL A 66 -9.72 -3.92 -0.67
N PHE A 67 -10.26 -4.88 0.09
CA PHE A 67 -10.04 -6.31 -0.15
C PHE A 67 -10.60 -6.76 -1.50
N GLU A 68 -11.83 -6.34 -1.85
CA GLU A 68 -12.44 -6.60 -3.15
C GLU A 68 -11.60 -6.01 -4.31
N THR A 69 -11.19 -4.75 -4.19
CA THR A 69 -10.39 -4.06 -5.22
C THR A 69 -9.05 -4.74 -5.45
N ASN A 70 -8.42 -5.20 -4.36
CA ASN A 70 -7.13 -5.87 -4.40
C ASN A 70 -7.23 -7.38 -4.65
N LYS A 71 -8.45 -7.92 -4.82
CA LYS A 71 -8.73 -9.35 -5.02
C LYS A 71 -8.05 -10.21 -3.95
N VAL A 72 -8.28 -9.85 -2.69
CA VAL A 72 -7.86 -10.59 -1.51
C VAL A 72 -9.05 -10.76 -0.59
N SER A 73 -9.08 -11.84 0.17
CA SER A 73 -10.02 -12.01 1.26
C SER A 73 -9.49 -11.36 2.54
N GLN A 74 -10.40 -11.00 3.44
CA GLN A 74 -10.04 -10.53 4.79
C GLN A 74 -9.14 -11.54 5.51
N LYS A 75 -9.39 -12.86 5.33
CA LYS A 75 -8.60 -13.92 5.94
C LYS A 75 -7.16 -13.94 5.40
N GLU A 76 -6.98 -13.90 4.08
CA GLU A 76 -5.63 -13.85 3.47
C GLU A 76 -4.85 -12.62 3.94
N PHE A 77 -5.53 -11.46 4.06
CA PHE A 77 -4.93 -10.26 4.62
C PHE A 77 -4.51 -10.47 6.08
N GLN A 78 -5.39 -11.01 6.92
CA GLN A 78 -5.12 -11.24 8.34
C GLN A 78 -3.99 -12.24 8.56
N ASP A 79 -4.01 -13.37 7.86
CA ASP A 79 -2.95 -14.38 7.91
C ASP A 79 -1.60 -13.76 7.49
N SER A 80 -1.60 -12.92 6.45
CA SER A 80 -0.39 -12.22 5.97
C SER A 80 0.10 -11.18 6.95
N PHE A 81 -0.81 -10.42 7.55
CA PHE A 81 -0.49 -9.43 8.57
C PHE A 81 0.13 -10.08 9.81
N GLU A 82 -0.42 -11.21 10.27
CA GLU A 82 0.16 -11.98 11.36
C GLU A 82 1.54 -12.55 11.02
N PHE A 83 1.75 -13.00 9.78
CA PHE A 83 3.06 -13.44 9.32
C PHE A 83 4.08 -12.29 9.35
N TYR A 84 3.77 -11.16 8.72
CA TYR A 84 4.71 -10.04 8.66
C TYR A 84 5.01 -9.46 10.05
N GLN A 85 4.05 -9.44 10.98
CA GLN A 85 4.30 -9.01 12.35
C GLN A 85 5.34 -9.87 13.09
N LYS A 86 5.45 -11.15 12.73
CA LYS A 86 6.42 -12.09 13.31
C LYS A 86 7.77 -12.05 12.59
N GLU A 87 7.87 -11.34 11.47
CA GLU A 87 9.07 -11.20 10.63
C GLU A 87 9.51 -9.71 10.55
N PRO A 88 10.24 -9.20 11.57
CA PRO A 88 10.51 -7.77 11.71
C PRO A 88 11.21 -7.12 10.52
N ASN A 89 12.11 -7.84 9.85
CA ASN A 89 12.82 -7.32 8.68
C ASN A 89 11.85 -7.04 7.52
N HIS A 90 10.94 -7.97 7.25
CA HIS A 90 9.92 -7.77 6.21
C HIS A 90 8.95 -6.65 6.57
N MET A 91 8.50 -6.60 7.82
CA MET A 91 7.59 -5.54 8.27
C MET A 91 8.25 -4.16 8.19
N MET A 92 9.55 -4.06 8.51
CA MET A 92 10.32 -2.83 8.37
C MET A 92 10.37 -2.38 6.91
N GLU A 93 10.71 -3.26 5.97
CA GLU A 93 10.73 -2.94 4.54
C GLU A 93 9.36 -2.50 4.01
N ILE A 94 8.29 -3.20 4.40
CA ILE A 94 6.90 -2.83 4.06
C ILE A 94 6.58 -1.42 4.59
N SER A 95 6.91 -1.16 5.85
CA SER A 95 6.63 0.11 6.52
C SER A 95 7.39 1.27 5.87
N ASP A 96 8.68 1.09 5.60
CA ASP A 96 9.51 2.10 4.95
C ASP A 96 8.98 2.45 3.55
N SER A 97 8.60 1.42 2.78
CA SER A 97 8.00 1.59 1.45
C SER A 97 6.65 2.33 1.52
N LEU A 98 5.78 1.92 2.46
CA LEU A 98 4.49 2.53 2.70
C LEU A 98 4.61 4.01 3.08
N ILE A 99 5.44 4.33 4.08
CA ILE A 99 5.68 5.70 4.56
C ILE A 99 6.24 6.56 3.43
N ALA A 100 7.24 6.06 2.71
CA ALA A 100 7.83 6.80 1.60
C ALA A 100 6.79 7.09 0.50
N ARG A 101 5.87 6.16 0.23
CA ARG A 101 4.76 6.38 -0.70
C ARG A 101 3.77 7.42 -0.20
N LEU A 102 3.34 7.32 1.06
CA LEU A 102 2.40 8.28 1.67
C LEU A 102 2.94 9.72 1.59
N ILE A 103 4.22 9.92 1.95
CA ILE A 103 4.87 11.24 1.86
C ILE A 103 4.86 11.77 0.42
N ARG A 104 5.16 10.91 -0.57
CA ARG A 104 5.15 11.32 -1.98
C ARG A 104 3.75 11.71 -2.45
N GLU A 105 2.73 10.96 -2.07
CA GLU A 105 1.34 11.27 -2.46
C GLU A 105 0.83 12.54 -1.77
N GLU A 106 1.17 12.77 -0.49
CA GLU A 106 0.86 14.02 0.21
C GLU A 106 1.51 15.24 -0.46
N ALA A 107 2.78 15.13 -0.85
CA ALA A 107 3.50 16.18 -1.56
C ALA A 107 2.83 16.50 -2.92
N LYS A 108 2.38 15.48 -3.66
CA LYS A 108 1.64 15.68 -4.92
C LYS A 108 0.31 16.40 -4.68
N VAL A 109 -0.49 15.92 -3.72
CA VAL A 109 -1.80 16.51 -3.42
C VAL A 109 -1.66 17.97 -2.99
N SER A 110 -0.70 18.28 -2.10
CA SER A 110 -0.47 19.65 -1.64
C SER A 110 -0.03 20.59 -2.77
N GLU A 111 0.82 20.14 -3.68
CA GLU A 111 1.23 20.93 -4.84
C GLU A 111 0.06 21.18 -5.81
N GLU A 112 -0.77 20.17 -6.08
CA GLU A 112 -1.96 20.31 -6.93
C GLU A 112 -2.98 21.28 -6.32
N LEU A 113 -3.20 21.22 -5.00
CA LEU A 113 -4.04 22.18 -4.29
C LEU A 113 -3.48 23.61 -4.38
N ARG A 114 -2.15 23.77 -4.32
CA ARG A 114 -1.48 25.07 -4.45
C ARG A 114 -1.69 25.67 -5.84
N LYS A 115 -1.48 24.87 -6.90
CA LYS A 115 -1.71 25.28 -8.30
C LYS A 115 -3.16 25.67 -8.53
N LYS A 116 -4.11 24.86 -8.05
CA LYS A 116 -5.55 25.14 -8.17
C LYS A 116 -5.91 26.46 -7.50
N ARG A 117 -5.39 26.71 -6.29
CA ARG A 117 -5.61 27.97 -5.57
C ARG A 117 -5.04 29.19 -6.31
N TRP A 118 -3.84 29.07 -6.87
CA TRP A 118 -3.24 30.13 -7.70
C TRP A 118 -4.12 30.46 -8.90
N ARG A 119 -4.58 29.43 -9.62
CA ARG A 119 -5.42 29.59 -10.82
C ARG A 119 -6.78 30.24 -10.50
N THR A 120 -7.46 29.81 -9.44
CA THR A 120 -8.72 30.44 -9.01
C THR A 120 -8.53 31.89 -8.57
N LYS A 121 -7.35 32.25 -8.02
CA LYS A 121 -7.05 33.64 -7.66
C LYS A 121 -6.79 34.50 -8.90
N SER A 122 -6.06 34.00 -9.90
CA SER A 122 -5.81 34.73 -11.15
C SER A 122 -7.10 34.99 -11.94
N GLU A 123 -8.02 34.02 -11.97
CA GLU A 123 -9.33 34.16 -12.64
C GLU A 123 -10.26 35.18 -11.95
N LYS A 124 -10.09 35.44 -10.65
CA LYS A 124 -10.92 36.41 -9.89
C LYS A 124 -10.38 37.84 -9.89
N THR A 125 -9.16 38.05 -10.40
CA THR A 125 -8.49 39.37 -10.40
C THR A 125 -8.55 40.03 -11.79
N GLN A 126 -9.28 39.41 -12.72
CA GLN A 126 -9.53 39.86 -14.08
C GLN A 126 -11.02 40.16 -14.25
#